data_AF-A0A975JEN0-F1
#
_entry.id   AF-A0A975JEN0-F1
#
_cell.length_a   1.000
_cell.length_b   1.000
_cell.length_c   1.000
_cell.angle_alpha   90.00
_cell.angle_beta   90.00
_cell.angle_gamma   90.00
#
_symmetry.space_group_name_H-M   'P 1'
#
loop_
_entity.id
_entity.type
_entity.pdbx_description
1 polymer ?
#
loop_
_entity_poly.entity_id
_entity_poly.type
_entity_poly.pdbx_seq_one_letter_code
_entity_poly.pdbx_strand_id
1 'polypeptide(L)'
;MAGELPDYYFRVRENGAFVFRIDTENRQRRIEMDQIAVVNMRNGEIKPHGDRTLSQEDVDEITRWMEDRARTLAMRDIDDIHRAIDHMNLTAQWAQSRATDAQLEAVTDGLLLAMHDLRTVLVRKKADRLTKG
;
A
#
# COMPACT_ATOMS: atom_id res chain seq x y z
N MET A 1 1.58 28.76 -12.06
CA MET A 1 3.02 28.49 -12.11
C MET A 1 3.17 27.03 -12.50
N ALA A 2 3.62 26.73 -13.72
CA ALA A 2 3.98 25.36 -14.07
C ALA A 2 5.26 25.06 -13.29
N GLY A 3 5.14 24.35 -12.17
CA GLY A 3 6.28 23.96 -11.36
C GLY A 3 7.22 23.10 -12.20
N GLU A 4 8.52 23.30 -12.00
CA GLU A 4 9.56 22.45 -12.55
C GLU A 4 9.23 20.97 -12.26
N LEU A 5 9.38 20.11 -13.27
CA LEU A 5 9.07 18.69 -13.12
C LEU A 5 10.15 18.03 -12.25
N PRO A 6 9.80 16.99 -11.48
CA PRO A 6 10.78 16.25 -10.70
C PRO A 6 11.71 15.45 -11.62
N ASP A 7 12.97 15.27 -11.19
CA ASP A 7 13.98 14.50 -11.92
C ASP A 7 13.66 13.00 -12.00
N TYR A 8 12.86 12.51 -11.05
CA TYR A 8 12.46 11.10 -10.97
C TYR A 8 10.94 10.96 -10.89
N TYR A 9 10.44 9.92 -11.54
CA TYR A 9 9.07 9.48 -11.43
C TYR A 9 9.00 7.99 -11.10
N PHE A 10 8.24 7.66 -10.06
CA PHE A 10 8.05 6.30 -9.59
C PHE A 10 6.64 5.81 -9.91
N ARG A 11 6.53 4.95 -10.93
CA ARG A 11 5.25 4.33 -11.28
C ARG A 11 5.01 3.14 -10.34
N VAL A 12 4.20 3.35 -9.31
CA VAL A 12 3.82 2.34 -8.33
C VAL A 12 3.15 1.14 -8.99
N ARG A 13 3.50 -0.05 -8.48
CA ARG A 13 2.84 -1.33 -8.72
C ARG A 13 2.63 -2.04 -7.38
N GLU A 14 1.99 -3.20 -7.41
CA GLU A 14 1.62 -3.95 -6.20
C GLU A 14 2.78 -4.13 -5.21
N ASN A 15 3.98 -4.51 -5.70
CA ASN A 15 5.13 -4.83 -4.86
C ASN A 15 6.34 -3.92 -5.10
N GLY A 16 6.14 -2.71 -5.62
CA GLY A 16 7.24 -1.76 -5.81
C GLY A 16 6.93 -0.70 -6.85
N ALA A 17 7.89 -0.39 -7.72
CA ALA A 17 7.71 0.60 -8.77
C ALA A 17 8.64 0.37 -9.96
N PHE A 18 8.26 0.95 -11.10
CA PHE A 18 9.19 1.29 -12.15
C PHE A 18 9.74 2.70 -11.88
N VAL A 19 11.05 2.86 -12.02
CA VAL A 19 11.74 4.14 -11.80
C VAL A 19 12.10 4.73 -13.14
N PHE A 20 11.65 5.95 -13.38
CA PHE A 20 11.96 6.71 -14.58
C PHE A 20 12.74 7.95 -14.20
N ARG A 21 13.82 8.24 -14.93
CA ARG A 21 14.42 9.56 -14.95
C ARG A 21 13.64 10.42 -15.95
N ILE A 22 13.35 11.65 -15.56
CA ILE A 22 12.62 12.60 -16.40
C ILE A 22 13.63 13.51 -17.07
N ASP A 23 13.62 13.57 -18.40
CA ASP A 23 14.37 14.55 -19.16
C ASP A 23 13.41 15.63 -19.67
N THR A 24 13.71 16.89 -19.34
CA THR A 24 12.92 18.07 -19.70
C THR A 24 13.64 19.02 -20.65
N GLU A 25 14.90 18.74 -21.02
CA GLU A 25 15.74 19.66 -21.79
C GLU A 25 15.50 19.60 -23.31
N ASN A 26 14.45 18.91 -23.76
CA ASN A 26 14.20 18.83 -25.19
C ASN A 26 13.52 20.11 -25.71
N ARG A 27 14.09 20.75 -26.75
CA ARG A 27 13.62 22.01 -27.37
C ARG A 27 12.13 22.02 -27.77
N GLN A 28 11.50 20.85 -27.81
CA GLN A 28 10.09 20.61 -28.15
C GLN A 28 9.12 20.61 -26.94
N ARG A 29 9.58 20.88 -25.71
CA ARG A 29 8.78 20.79 -24.46
C ARG A 29 8.10 19.42 -24.26
N ARG A 30 8.73 18.34 -24.74
CA ARG A 30 8.27 16.97 -24.54
C ARG A 30 8.91 16.42 -23.27
N ILE A 31 8.10 15.76 -22.45
CA ILE A 31 8.56 15.03 -21.28
C ILE A 31 9.03 13.67 -21.77
N GLU A 32 10.31 13.37 -21.61
CA GLU A 32 10.85 12.04 -21.87
C GLU A 32 11.00 11.30 -20.54
N MET A 33 10.57 10.04 -20.53
CA MET A 33 10.60 9.18 -19.35
C MET A 33 11.46 7.98 -19.66
N ASP A 34 12.66 7.99 -19.11
CA ASP A 34 13.64 6.95 -19.36
C ASP A 34 13.67 5.98 -18.17
N GLN A 35 13.26 4.73 -18.41
CA GLN A 35 13.22 3.75 -17.34
C GLN A 35 14.64 3.34 -16.95
N ILE A 36 15.02 3.63 -15.71
CA ILE A 36 16.37 3.34 -15.20
C ILE A 36 16.39 2.10 -14.31
N ALA A 37 15.30 1.80 -13.61
CA ALA A 37 15.27 0.72 -12.64
C ALA A 37 13.87 0.15 -12.38
N VAL A 38 13.87 -0.99 -11.70
CA VAL A 38 12.72 -1.67 -11.14
C VAL A 38 12.99 -1.92 -9.67
N VAL A 39 12.09 -1.47 -8.80
CA VAL A 39 12.25 -1.66 -7.34
C VAL A 39 11.26 -2.68 -6.81
N ASN A 40 11.69 -3.42 -5.80
CA ASN A 40 10.87 -4.40 -5.09
C ASN A 40 10.82 -4.04 -3.59
N MET A 41 9.64 -3.65 -3.13
CA MET A 41 9.41 -3.20 -1.75
C MET A 41 9.37 -4.35 -0.75
N ARG A 42 9.24 -5.61 -1.19
CA ARG A 42 9.21 -6.77 -0.28
C ARG A 42 10.60 -7.15 0.22
N ASN A 43 11.61 -7.10 -0.65
CA ASN A 43 12.97 -7.53 -0.35
C ASN A 43 14.00 -6.39 -0.42
N GLY A 44 13.59 -5.17 -0.78
CA GLY A 44 14.48 -4.02 -0.88
C GLY A 44 15.29 -3.96 -2.19
N GLU A 45 15.04 -4.86 -3.14
CA GLU A 45 15.89 -5.01 -4.32
C GLU A 45 15.67 -3.89 -5.35
N ILE A 46 16.77 -3.31 -5.83
CA ILE A 46 16.80 -2.33 -6.92
C ILE A 46 17.48 -3.00 -8.12
N LYS A 47 16.73 -3.25 -9.20
CA LYS A 47 17.25 -3.83 -10.44
C LYS A 47 17.39 -2.74 -11.49
N PRO A 48 18.60 -2.46 -12.01
CA PRO A 48 18.76 -1.61 -13.18
C PRO A 48 17.96 -2.16 -14.38
N HIS A 49 17.48 -1.26 -15.23
CA HIS A 49 16.75 -1.63 -16.44
C HIS A 49 17.70 -1.82 -17.62
N GLY A 50 17.68 -3.00 -18.24
CA GLY A 50 18.61 -3.36 -19.32
C GLY A 50 20.06 -3.39 -18.84
N ASP A 51 20.99 -2.92 -19.68
CA ASP A 51 22.43 -2.88 -19.39
C ASP A 51 22.87 -1.59 -18.65
N ARG A 52 21.94 -0.91 -17.96
CA ARG A 52 22.24 0.35 -17.28
C ARG A 52 23.01 0.14 -15.99
N THR A 53 23.89 1.08 -15.72
CA THR A 53 24.50 1.28 -14.40
C THR A 53 23.84 2.48 -13.75
N LEU A 54 23.30 2.29 -12.54
CA LEU A 54 22.73 3.37 -11.75
C LEU A 54 23.85 4.23 -11.17
N SER A 55 23.67 5.55 -11.19
CA SER A 55 24.55 6.48 -10.47
C SER A 55 24.31 6.38 -8.96
N GLN A 56 25.20 6.96 -8.16
CA GLN A 56 24.96 7.06 -6.71
C GLN A 56 23.69 7.86 -6.41
N GLU A 57 23.45 8.94 -7.15
CA GLU A 57 22.26 9.77 -7.02
C GLU A 57 20.97 8.99 -7.34
N ASP A 58 20.98 8.14 -8.37
CA ASP A 58 19.84 7.25 -8.66
C ASP A 58 19.51 6.37 -7.45
N VAL A 59 20.55 5.75 -6.87
CA VAL A 59 20.39 4.82 -5.75
C VAL A 59 19.89 5.55 -4.51
N ASP A 60 20.39 6.76 -4.24
CA ASP A 60 19.99 7.57 -3.08
C ASP A 60 18.52 8.02 -3.19
N GLU A 61 18.11 8.51 -4.37
CA GLU A 61 16.71 8.92 -4.61
C GLU A 61 15.74 7.73 -4.59
N ILE A 62 16.14 6.60 -5.18
CA ILE A 62 15.35 5.37 -5.09
C ILE A 62 15.18 4.92 -3.64
N THR A 63 16.27 4.93 -2.85
CA THR A 63 16.25 4.50 -1.45
C THR A 63 15.34 5.41 -0.62
N ARG A 64 15.46 6.74 -0.78
CA ARG A 64 14.59 7.70 -0.10
C ARG A 64 13.12 7.47 -0.46
N TRP A 65 12.83 7.29 -1.74
CA TRP A 65 11.46 6.98 -2.18
C TRP A 65 10.93 5.69 -1.54
N MET A 66 11.75 4.64 -1.44
CA MET A 66 11.36 3.37 -0.82
C MET A 66 11.03 3.55 0.66
N GLU A 67 11.82 4.32 1.41
CA GLU A 67 11.56 4.62 2.82
C GLU A 67 10.24 5.41 3.00
N ASP A 68 10.05 6.46 2.21
CA ASP A 68 8.83 7.28 2.21
C ASP A 68 7.59 6.44 1.86
N ARG A 69 7.75 5.54 0.89
CA ARG A 69 6.70 4.62 0.47
C ARG A 69 6.36 3.63 1.57
N ALA A 70 7.35 3.07 2.25
CA ALA A 70 7.14 2.15 3.37
C ALA A 70 6.35 2.83 4.51
N ARG A 71 6.70 4.07 4.86
CA ARG A 71 5.95 4.85 5.87
C ARG A 71 4.50 5.09 5.43
N THR A 72 4.30 5.45 4.17
CA THR A 72 2.96 5.66 3.60
C THR A 72 2.12 4.38 3.63
N LEU A 73 2.72 3.23 3.28
CA LEU A 73 2.03 1.94 3.31
C LEU A 73 1.65 1.55 4.74
N ALA A 74 2.56 1.71 5.72
CA ALA A 74 2.25 1.44 7.12
C ALA A 74 1.11 2.30 7.66
N MET A 75 1.03 3.58 7.26
CA MET A 75 -0.10 4.46 7.61
C MET A 75 -1.41 3.99 6.97
N ARG A 76 -1.37 3.47 5.74
CA ARG A 76 -2.57 2.94 5.07
C ARG A 76 -3.03 1.63 5.68
N ASP A 77 -2.11 0.76 6.07
CA ASP A 77 -2.43 -0.51 6.71
C ASP A 77 -3.27 -0.28 7.98
N ILE A 78 -2.89 0.68 8.84
CA ILE A 78 -3.67 1.00 10.03
C ILE A 78 -5.01 1.69 9.70
N ASP A 79 -5.05 2.54 8.68
CA ASP A 79 -6.28 3.19 8.22
C ASP A 79 -7.30 2.16 7.67
N ASP A 80 -6.83 1.15 6.94
CA ASP A 80 -7.69 0.06 6.44
C ASP A 80 -8.26 -0.80 7.58
N ILE A 81 -7.54 -0.96 8.69
CA ILE A 81 -8.10 -1.58 9.91
C ILE A 81 -9.20 -0.72 10.53
N HIS A 82 -9.04 0.61 10.57
CA HIS A 82 -10.13 1.50 11.01
C HIS A 82 -11.35 1.41 10.09
N ARG A 83 -11.14 1.37 8.77
CA ARG A 83 -12.24 1.15 7.81
C ARG A 83 -12.95 -0.19 8.02
N ALA A 84 -12.21 -1.25 8.37
CA ALA A 84 -12.81 -2.55 8.69
C ALA A 84 -13.72 -2.46 9.93
N ILE A 85 -13.31 -1.72 10.96
CA ILE A 85 -14.13 -1.44 12.15
C ILE A 85 -15.42 -0.70 11.74
N ASP A 86 -15.30 0.35 10.96
CA ASP A 86 -16.45 1.11 10.47
C ASP A 86 -17.40 0.24 9.64
N HIS A 87 -16.85 -0.62 8.77
CA HIS A 87 -17.65 -1.54 7.97
C HIS A 87 -18.41 -2.54 8.83
N MET A 88 -17.79 -3.11 9.88
CA MET A 88 -18.49 -3.98 10.83
C MET A 88 -19.64 -3.26 11.53
N ASN A 89 -19.42 -2.02 11.96
CA ASN A 89 -20.46 -1.22 12.62
C ASN A 89 -21.63 -0.92 11.66
N LEU A 90 -21.33 -0.55 10.42
CA LEU A 90 -22.34 -0.31 9.39
C LEU A 90 -23.11 -1.59 9.03
N THR A 91 -22.43 -2.74 8.96
CA THR A 91 -23.07 -4.05 8.74
C THR A 91 -23.99 -4.42 9.90
N ALA A 92 -23.59 -4.18 11.15
CA ALA A 92 -24.43 -4.40 12.32
C ALA A 92 -25.70 -3.53 12.26
N GLN A 93 -25.54 -2.23 11.96
CA GLN A 93 -26.68 -1.32 11.80
C GLN A 93 -27.60 -1.75 10.66
N TRP A 94 -27.05 -2.16 9.52
CA TRP A 94 -27.83 -2.68 8.39
C TRP A 94 -28.63 -3.93 8.79
N ALA A 95 -28.00 -4.90 9.44
CA ALA A 95 -28.66 -6.12 9.90
C ALA A 95 -29.81 -5.82 10.86
N GLN A 96 -29.64 -4.84 11.74
CA GLN A 96 -30.65 -4.43 12.71
C GLN A 96 -31.85 -3.68 12.09
N SER A 97 -31.62 -2.84 11.09
CA SER A 97 -32.61 -1.84 10.66
C SER A 97 -33.11 -1.98 9.23
N ARG A 98 -32.45 -2.78 8.39
CA ARG A 98 -32.71 -2.82 6.94
C ARG A 98 -32.69 -4.21 6.31
N ALA A 99 -31.99 -5.18 6.88
CA ALA A 99 -31.85 -6.51 6.29
C ALA A 99 -33.18 -7.26 6.24
N THR A 100 -33.40 -8.03 5.18
CA THR A 100 -34.51 -8.98 5.08
C THR A 100 -34.10 -10.36 5.62
N ASP A 101 -35.07 -11.20 5.98
CA ASP A 101 -34.79 -12.55 6.49
C ASP A 101 -33.94 -13.39 5.52
N ALA A 102 -34.27 -13.36 4.23
CA ALA A 102 -33.50 -14.07 3.20
C ALA A 102 -32.06 -13.55 3.05
N GLN A 103 -31.84 -12.23 3.23
CA GLN A 103 -30.50 -11.66 3.23
C GLN A 103 -29.72 -12.09 4.46
N LEU A 104 -30.35 -12.12 5.64
CA LEU A 104 -29.72 -12.58 6.88
C LEU A 104 -29.35 -14.06 6.79
N GLU A 105 -30.24 -14.92 6.29
CA GLU A 105 -29.96 -16.34 6.06
C GLU A 105 -28.74 -16.55 5.17
N ALA A 106 -28.61 -15.74 4.11
CA ALA A 106 -27.51 -15.86 3.16
C ALA A 106 -26.12 -15.48 3.71
N VAL A 107 -26.03 -14.62 4.74
CA VAL A 107 -24.74 -14.04 5.17
C VAL A 107 -24.37 -14.32 6.63
N THR A 108 -25.33 -14.72 7.48
CA THR A 108 -25.13 -14.79 8.95
C THR A 108 -23.99 -15.72 9.33
N ASP A 109 -23.99 -16.97 8.87
CA ASP A 109 -22.95 -17.93 9.26
C ASP A 109 -21.55 -17.47 8.81
N GLY A 110 -21.45 -16.93 7.58
CA GLY A 110 -20.20 -16.39 7.07
C GLY A 110 -19.66 -15.23 7.91
N LEU A 111 -20.54 -14.30 8.30
CA LEU A 111 -20.17 -13.18 9.17
C LEU A 111 -19.74 -13.67 10.57
N LEU A 112 -20.48 -14.60 11.17
CA LEU A 112 -20.18 -15.14 12.49
C LEU A 112 -18.82 -15.86 12.52
N LEU A 113 -18.51 -16.67 11.51
CA LEU A 113 -17.23 -17.36 11.40
C LEU A 113 -16.07 -16.38 11.22
N ALA A 114 -16.20 -15.38 10.33
CA ALA A 114 -15.16 -14.38 10.11
C ALA A 114 -14.89 -13.56 11.38
N MET A 115 -15.93 -13.14 12.10
CA MET A 115 -15.79 -12.43 13.38
C MET A 115 -15.14 -13.31 14.46
N HIS A 116 -15.50 -14.59 14.52
CA HIS A 116 -14.93 -15.52 15.49
C HIS A 116 -13.42 -15.75 15.26
N ASP A 117 -13.00 -15.96 14.02
CA ASP A 117 -11.59 -16.12 13.66
C ASP A 117 -10.78 -14.87 14.03
N LEU A 118 -11.23 -13.69 13.59
CA LEU A 118 -10.57 -12.42 13.91
C LEU A 118 -10.47 -12.21 15.42
N ARG A 119 -11.55 -12.45 16.17
CA ARG A 119 -11.56 -12.36 17.63
C ARG A 119 -10.52 -13.28 18.26
N THR A 120 -10.42 -14.52 17.80
CA THR A 120 -9.48 -15.52 18.32
C THR A 120 -8.03 -15.05 18.16
N VAL A 121 -7.67 -14.55 16.97
CA VAL A 121 -6.33 -14.00 16.69
C VAL A 121 -6.04 -12.80 17.59
N LEU A 122 -6.96 -11.85 17.71
CA LEU A 122 -6.78 -10.63 18.52
C LEU A 122 -6.65 -10.92 20.01
N VAL A 123 -7.47 -11.83 20.55
CA VAL A 123 -7.41 -12.25 21.95
C VAL A 123 -6.06 -12.89 22.26
N ARG A 124 -5.59 -13.81 21.39
CA ARG A 124 -4.26 -14.44 21.54
C ARG A 124 -3.14 -13.39 21.54
N LYS A 125 -3.14 -12.47 20.57
CA LYS A 125 -2.13 -11.39 20.50
C LYS A 125 -2.20 -10.43 21.69
N LYS A 126 -3.37 -10.22 22.29
CA LYS A 126 -3.50 -9.43 23.52
C LYS A 126 -2.90 -10.16 24.72
N ALA A 127 -3.16 -11.46 24.86
CA ALA A 127 -2.57 -12.29 25.91
C ALA A 127 -1.03 -12.35 25.81
N ASP A 128 -0.49 -12.60 24.62
CA ASP A 128 0.97 -12.65 24.37
C ASP A 128 1.70 -11.36 24.78
N ARG A 129 1.04 -10.20 24.68
CA ARG A 129 1.60 -8.90 25.08
C ARG A 129 1.64 -8.73 26.60
N LEU A 130 0.68 -9.28 27.33
CA LEU A 130 0.62 -9.21 28.79
C LEU A 130 1.66 -10.12 29.45
N THR A 131 2.04 -11.22 28.81
CA THR A 131 3.07 -12.16 29.31
C THR A 131 4.50 -11.74 28.99
N LYS A 132 4.69 -10.77 28.08
CA LYS A 132 6.01 -10.26 27.64
C LYS A 132 6.37 -8.90 28.26
N GLY A 133 5.44 -8.27 28.98
CA GLY A 133 5.69 -7.11 29.84
C GLY A 133 5.97 -7.57 31.26
#